data_AF-A0A964F7Z2-F1
#
_entry.id   AF-A0A964F7Z2-F1
#
_cell.length_a   1.000
_cell.length_b   1.000
_cell.length_c   1.000
_cell.angle_alpha   90.00
_cell.angle_beta   90.00
_cell.angle_gamma   90.00
#
_symmetry.space_group_name_H-M   'P 1'
#
loop_
_entity.id
_entity.type
_entity.pdbx_description
1 polymer ?
#
loop_
_entity_poly.entity_id
_entity_poly.type
_entity_poly.pdbx_seq_one_letter_code
_entity_poly.pdbx_strand_id
1 'polypeptide(L)' 'MTEDRLLIEELAAKGGQPDFLRTIAENVLQLIMEADVDGLIGAGRHERSSERA' A
#
# COMPACT_ATOMS: atom_id res chain seq x y z
N MET A 1 26.90 -5.44 -6.08
CA MET A 1 25.51 -4.96 -6.14
C MET A 1 24.67 -6.20 -5.94
N THR A 2 24.24 -6.46 -4.71
CA THR A 2 23.30 -7.56 -4.43
C THR A 2 22.08 -7.36 -5.30
N GLU A 3 21.52 -8.46 -5.81
CA GLU A 3 20.23 -8.41 -6.50
C GLU A 3 19.19 -7.91 -5.50
N ASP A 4 18.86 -6.61 -5.55
CA ASP A 4 17.81 -5.96 -4.74
C ASP A 4 16.39 -6.41 -5.17
N ARG A 5 16.29 -7.64 -5.65
CA ARG A 5 15.07 -8.31 -6.09
C ARG A 5 15.10 -9.72 -5.51
N LEU A 6 14.67 -9.82 -4.27
CA LEU A 6 14.31 -11.11 -3.70
C LEU A 6 13.08 -11.64 -4.45
N LEU A 7 13.12 -12.91 -4.82
CA LEU A 7 11.93 -13.62 -5.29
C LEU A 7 10.88 -13.56 -4.19
N ILE A 8 9.61 -13.42 -4.57
CA ILE A 8 8.49 -13.29 -3.62
C ILE A 8 8.46 -14.49 -2.65
N GLU A 9 8.83 -15.69 -3.12
CA GLU A 9 8.99 -16.88 -2.27
C GLU A 9 10.04 -16.68 -1.17
N GLU A 10 11.16 -16.06 -1.50
CA GLU A 10 12.26 -15.85 -0.56
C GLU A 10 11.92 -14.77 0.48
N LEU A 11 11.14 -13.76 0.07
CA LEU A 11 10.52 -12.77 0.96
C LEU A 11 9.49 -13.40 1.90
N ALA A 12 8.62 -14.27 1.38
CA ALA A 12 7.64 -15.00 2.17
C ALA A 12 8.32 -15.91 3.21
N ALA A 13 9.38 -16.62 2.82
CA ALA A 13 10.15 -17.48 3.69
C ALA A 13 10.86 -16.72 4.82
N LYS A 14 11.37 -15.51 4.55
CA LYS A 14 12.04 -14.66 5.56
C LYS A 14 11.06 -13.94 6.48
N GLY A 15 9.86 -13.63 5.99
CA GLY A 15 8.86 -12.84 6.74
C GLY A 15 8.18 -13.60 7.88
N GLY A 16 8.18 -14.94 7.86
CA GLY A 16 7.57 -15.77 8.91
C GLY A 16 6.06 -15.56 9.09
N GLN A 17 5.41 -14.89 8.14
CA GLN A 17 3.98 -14.57 8.20
C GLN A 17 3.18 -15.72 7.55
N PRO A 18 2.21 -16.31 8.27
CA PRO A 18 1.45 -17.46 7.76
C PRO A 18 0.66 -17.13 6.49
N ASP A 19 0.32 -15.85 6.27
CA ASP A 19 -0.52 -15.36 5.18
C ASP A 19 0.14 -14.19 4.41
N PHE A 20 1.44 -14.29 4.13
CA PHE A 20 2.24 -13.21 3.53
C PHE A 20 1.61 -12.54 2.29
N LEU A 21 1.11 -13.33 1.33
CA LEU A 21 0.50 -12.77 0.12
C LEU A 21 -0.82 -12.04 0.39
N ARG A 22 -1.61 -12.51 1.37
CA ARG A 22 -2.83 -11.82 1.80
C ARG A 22 -2.49 -10.47 2.42
N THR A 23 -1.49 -10.42 3.30
CA THR A 23 -1.04 -9.17 3.91
C THR A 23 -0.53 -8.17 2.86
N ILE A 24 0.23 -8.63 1.86
CA ILE A 24 0.65 -7.77 0.74
C ILE A 24 -0.57 -7.25 -0.03
N ALA A 25 -1.51 -8.13 -0.38
CA ALA A 25 -2.69 -7.74 -1.13
C ALA A 25 -3.54 -6.70 -0.38
N GLU A 26 -3.73 -6.87 0.93
CA GLU A 26 -4.43 -5.91 1.79
C GLU A 26 -3.75 -4.55 1.81
N ASN A 27 -2.42 -4.52 1.96
CA ASN A 27 -1.65 -3.28 1.96
C ASN A 27 -1.69 -2.56 0.60
N VAL A 28 -1.54 -3.29 -0.50
CA VAL A 28 -1.63 -2.71 -1.86
C VAL A 28 -3.03 -2.20 -2.14
N LEU A 29 -4.06 -2.94 -1.72
CA LEU A 29 -5.45 -2.49 -1.86
C LEU A 29 -5.68 -1.18 -1.11
N GLN A 30 -5.16 -1.05 0.12
CA GLN A 30 -5.23 0.20 0.89
C GLN A 30 -4.59 1.37 0.14
N LEU A 31 -3.40 1.17 -0.45
CA LEU A 31 -2.71 2.20 -1.22
C LEU A 31 -3.51 2.65 -2.45
N ILE A 32 -4.11 1.71 -3.19
CA ILE A 32 -4.93 2.02 -4.36
C ILE A 32 -6.17 2.80 -3.95
N MET A 33 -6.87 2.38 -2.89
CA MET A 33 -8.06 3.07 -2.41
C MET A 33 -7.73 4.51 -1.95
N GLU A 34 -6.60 4.72 -1.28
CA GLU A 34 -6.15 6.07 -0.91
C GLU A 34 -5.86 6.94 -2.14
N ALA A 35 -5.21 6.38 -3.16
CA ALA A 35 -4.95 7.08 -4.42
C ALA A 35 -6.24 7.42 -5.19
N ASP A 36 -7.22 6.51 -5.19
CA ASP A 36 -8.52 6.73 -5.82
C ASP A 36 -9.32 7.83 -5.11
N VAL A 37 -9.29 7.86 -3.77
CA VAL A 37 -9.95 8.91 -2.98
C VAL A 37 -9.36 10.29 -3.29
N ASP A 38 -8.04 10.40 -3.35
CA ASP A 38 -7.37 11.65 -3.72
C ASP A 38 -7.68 12.04 -5.17
N GLY A 39 -7.52 11.10 -6.12
CA GLY A 39 -7.65 11.37 -7.55
C GLY A 39 -9.08 11.55 -8.06
N LEU A 40 -10.08 10.89 -7.47
CA LEU A 40 -11.46 10.93 -7.93
C LEU A 40 -12.28 12.03 -7.26
N ILE A 41 -12.02 12.30 -5.98
CA ILE A 41 -12.87 13.21 -5.18
C ILE A 41 -12.09 14.31 -4.45
N GLY A 42 -10.75 14.35 -4.52
CA GLY A 42 -9.94 15.39 -3.89
C GLY A 42 -10.16 15.45 -2.38
N ALA A 43 -10.19 14.27 -1.75
CA ALA A 43 -10.32 14.11 -0.31
C ALA A 43 -9.08 13.40 0.27
N GLY A 44 -7.91 13.86 -0.16
CA GLY A 44 -6.63 13.29 0.24
C GLY A 44 -6.44 13.30 1.76
N ARG A 45 -5.67 12.35 2.27
CA ARG A 45 -5.37 12.28 3.70
C ARG A 45 -4.64 13.56 4.12
N HIS A 46 -5.23 14.32 5.05
CA HIS A 46 -4.78 15.63 5.52
C HIS A 46 -5.08 16.83 4.62
N GLU A 47 -5.85 16.66 3.55
CA GLU A 47 -6.30 17.77 2.73
C GLU A 47 -7.29 18.64 3.52
N ARG A 48 -6.98 19.93 3.64
CA ARG A 48 -7.86 20.89 4.30
C ARG A 48 -8.92 21.34 3.29
N SER A 49 -10.18 21.01 3.55
CA SER A 49 -11.30 21.55 2.81
C SER A 49 -11.24 23.09 2.83
N SER A 50 -11.04 23.70 1.66
CA SER A 50 -11.01 25.17 1.51
C SER A 50 -12.34 25.83 1.85
N GLU A 51 -13.43 25.06 1.87
CA GLU A 51 -14.77 25.49 2.26
C GLU A 51 -14.91 25.73 3.77
N ARG A 52 -13.93 25.28 4.57
CA ARG A 52 -13.88 25.44 6.03
C ARG A 52 -12.85 26.48 6.49
N ALA A 53 -12.25 27.26 5.57
CA ALA A 53 -11.25 28.29 5.86
C ALA A 53 -11.89 29.68 6.09
#